data_AF-A0A535P7L2-F1
#
_entry.id   AF-A0A535P7L2-F1
#
_cell.length_a   1.000
_cell.length_b   1.000
_cell.length_c   1.000
_cell.angle_alpha   90.00
_cell.angle_beta   90.00
_cell.angle_gamma   90.00
#
_symmetry.space_group_name_H-M   'P 1'
#
loop_
_entity.id
_entity.type
_entity.pdbx_description
1 polymer ?
#
loop_
_entity_poly.entity_id
_entity_poly.type
_entity_poly.pdbx_seq_one_letter_code
_entity_poly.pdbx_strand_id
1 'polypeptide(L)'
;MQKVHLESVRRKSGGRIHLTPRVPRVGPVTTLCGQTLDDGSYAAVGAEPDCANCLRRSHDQARISGAFFAQEEGSELLRLSLEQAKTRKPNLRVLPTPPATKEKPVEWPAAKAPQETVPDQVGELVTRGFKPSGEGVWRSPQGVIVRLRRHGKEWRFAELVFEGEVVATRGDDGLRLKAGDVELAPTDDGFEVRLRKKP
;
A
#
# COMPACT_ATOMS: atom_id res chain seq x y z
N MET A 1 28.02 -4.24 -13.01
CA MET A 1 26.64 -3.81 -13.38
C MET A 1 26.21 -4.64 -14.58
N GLN A 2 25.24 -5.54 -14.42
CA GLN A 2 24.65 -6.28 -15.55
C GLN A 2 23.86 -5.29 -16.41
N LYS A 3 24.17 -5.20 -17.70
CA LYS A 3 23.38 -4.41 -18.66
C LYS A 3 22.17 -5.27 -19.05
N VAL A 4 20.97 -4.84 -18.69
CA VAL A 4 19.72 -5.49 -19.12
C VAL A 4 19.57 -5.32 -20.63
N HIS A 5 19.39 -6.41 -21.36
CA HIS A 5 19.13 -6.36 -22.79
C HIS A 5 17.68 -5.92 -23.02
N LEU A 6 17.46 -4.94 -23.89
CA LEU A 6 16.13 -4.45 -24.24
C LEU A 6 15.81 -4.89 -25.65
N GLU A 7 14.59 -5.37 -25.85
CA GLU A 7 14.10 -5.86 -27.13
C GLU A 7 13.14 -4.84 -27.76
N SER A 8 13.22 -4.70 -29.08
CA SER A 8 12.37 -3.79 -29.84
C SER A 8 11.10 -4.51 -30.30
N VAL A 9 9.94 -3.88 -30.07
CA VAL A 9 8.63 -4.38 -30.49
C VAL A 9 7.87 -3.35 -31.31
N ARG A 10 7.14 -3.81 -32.32
CA ARG A 10 6.24 -2.99 -33.13
C ARG A 10 4.86 -3.64 -33.19
N ARG A 11 3.82 -2.82 -33.22
CA ARG A 11 2.48 -3.31 -33.56
C ARG A 11 2.45 -3.85 -35.00
N LYS A 12 1.71 -4.93 -35.23
CA LYS A 12 1.50 -5.49 -36.59
C LYS A 12 0.68 -4.56 -37.48
N SER A 13 -0.19 -3.75 -36.88
CA SER A 13 -0.89 -2.65 -37.56
C SER A 13 0.03 -1.52 -38.04
N GLY A 14 1.34 -1.61 -37.77
CA GLY A 14 2.31 -0.57 -38.05
C GLY A 14 2.41 0.47 -36.93
N GLY A 15 3.21 1.50 -37.19
CA GLY A 15 3.48 2.58 -36.25
C GLY A 15 4.86 2.46 -35.60
N ARG A 16 4.96 3.02 -34.39
CA ARG A 16 6.21 3.22 -33.66
C ARG A 16 6.82 1.93 -33.13
N ILE A 17 8.14 1.89 -33.06
CA ILE A 17 8.96 0.84 -32.46
C ILE A 17 9.25 1.22 -31.00
N HIS A 18 8.76 0.38 -30.11
CA HIS A 18 8.87 0.53 -28.66
C HIS A 18 9.91 -0.43 -28.09
N LEU A 19 10.44 -0.11 -26.90
CA LEU A 19 11.32 -1.01 -26.16
C LEU A 19 10.55 -1.75 -25.07
N THR A 20 10.91 -3.00 -24.85
CA THR A 20 10.47 -3.81 -23.72
C THR A 20 11.67 -4.57 -23.15
N PRO A 21 11.71 -4.89 -21.84
CA PRO A 21 12.78 -5.70 -21.27
C PRO A 21 12.88 -7.11 -21.89
N ARG A 22 11.74 -7.68 -22.32
CA ARG A 22 11.69 -9.00 -22.94
C ARG A 22 10.41 -9.15 -23.74
N VAL A 23 10.47 -9.73 -24.93
CA VAL A 23 9.27 -10.10 -25.68
C VAL A 23 8.79 -11.49 -25.23
N PRO A 24 7.58 -11.60 -24.65
CA PRO A 24 7.05 -12.91 -24.25
C PRO A 24 6.70 -13.73 -25.50
N ARG A 25 6.74 -15.06 -25.37
CA ARG A 25 6.40 -15.97 -26.49
C ARG A 25 4.90 -16.02 -26.76
N VAL A 26 4.09 -15.82 -25.72
CA VAL A 26 2.63 -15.82 -25.74
C VAL A 26 2.17 -14.77 -24.71
N GLY A 27 1.11 -14.03 -25.00
CA GLY A 27 0.52 -13.07 -24.06
C GLY A 27 0.85 -11.60 -24.36
N PRO A 28 0.29 -10.68 -23.57
CA PRO A 28 0.47 -9.25 -23.78
C PRO A 28 1.88 -8.80 -23.39
N VAL A 29 2.42 -7.81 -24.11
CA VAL A 29 3.72 -7.20 -23.79
C VAL A 29 3.56 -5.78 -23.29
N THR A 30 4.20 -5.47 -22.16
CA THR A 30 4.27 -4.11 -21.63
C THR A 30 5.58 -3.45 -22.07
N THR A 31 5.47 -2.29 -22.72
CA THR A 31 6.60 -1.49 -23.20
C THR A 31 7.08 -0.51 -22.14
N LEU A 32 8.32 -0.02 -22.25
CA LEU A 32 8.90 0.94 -21.30
C LEU A 32 8.13 2.28 -21.24
N CYS A 33 7.41 2.65 -22.30
CA CYS A 33 6.55 3.83 -22.27
C CYS A 33 5.23 3.62 -21.51
N GLY A 34 4.95 2.41 -21.02
CA GLY A 34 3.73 2.06 -20.28
C GLY A 34 2.56 1.64 -21.17
N GLN A 35 2.82 1.31 -22.44
CA GLN A 35 1.79 0.81 -23.34
C GLN A 35 1.79 -0.73 -23.33
N THR A 36 0.62 -1.32 -23.15
CA THR A 36 0.39 -2.75 -23.29
C THR A 36 -0.04 -3.06 -24.72
N LEU A 37 0.58 -4.07 -25.33
CA LEU A 37 0.20 -4.60 -26.64
C LEU A 37 -0.38 -5.99 -26.41
N ASP A 38 -1.59 -6.24 -26.91
CA ASP A 38 -2.30 -7.51 -26.73
C ASP A 38 -1.60 -8.65 -27.47
N ASP A 39 -1.84 -9.88 -27.05
CA ASP A 39 -1.28 -11.07 -27.70
C ASP A 39 -1.60 -11.09 -29.21
N GLY A 40 -0.61 -11.47 -30.01
CA GLY A 40 -0.72 -11.48 -31.47
C GLY A 40 -0.80 -10.10 -32.14
N SER A 41 -0.93 -8.99 -31.41
CA SER A 41 -1.03 -7.62 -31.98
C SER A 41 0.33 -6.98 -32.28
N TYR A 42 1.42 -7.60 -31.84
CA TYR A 42 2.79 -7.08 -31.97
C TYR A 42 3.75 -8.13 -32.55
N ALA A 43 4.93 -7.66 -32.95
CA ALA A 43 6.05 -8.49 -33.39
C ALA A 43 7.36 -7.90 -32.86
N ALA A 44 8.29 -8.79 -32.48
CA ALA A 44 9.68 -8.41 -32.22
C ALA A 44 10.31 -7.94 -33.54
N VAL A 45 11.03 -6.83 -33.48
CA VAL A 45 11.73 -6.26 -34.64
C VAL A 45 13.19 -6.00 -34.27
N GLY A 46 14.12 -6.25 -35.20
CA GLY A 46 15.55 -5.94 -35.00
C GLY A 46 15.92 -4.49 -35.31
N ALA A 47 14.94 -3.62 -35.58
CA ALA A 47 15.15 -2.24 -35.95
C ALA A 47 15.29 -1.32 -34.71
N GLU A 48 15.92 -0.16 -34.91
CA GLU A 48 16.11 0.82 -33.84
C GLU A 48 14.76 1.36 -33.31
N PRO A 49 14.64 1.56 -31.99
CA PRO A 49 13.43 2.10 -31.39
C PRO A 49 13.23 3.58 -31.75
N ASP A 50 12.03 3.94 -32.18
CA ASP A 50 11.67 5.32 -32.54
C ASP A 50 10.89 6.05 -31.42
N CYS A 51 10.46 5.32 -30.38
CA CYS A 51 9.67 5.89 -29.31
C CYS A 51 10.55 6.70 -28.36
N ALA A 52 10.43 8.04 -28.43
CA ALA A 52 11.18 8.97 -27.56
C ALA A 52 11.03 8.68 -26.05
N ASN A 53 9.86 8.23 -25.61
CA ASN A 53 9.64 7.84 -24.21
C ASN A 53 10.37 6.55 -23.83
N CYS A 54 10.45 5.58 -24.74
CA CYS A 54 11.20 4.34 -24.52
C CYS A 54 12.70 4.63 -24.46
N LEU A 55 13.22 5.43 -25.39
CA LEU A 55 14.62 5.85 -25.42
C LEU A 55 15.03 6.55 -24.12
N ARG A 56 14.25 7.53 -23.66
CA ARG A 56 14.52 8.23 -22.40
C ARG A 56 14.54 7.29 -21.19
N ARG A 57 13.64 6.30 -21.16
CA ARG A 57 13.49 5.35 -20.04
C ARG A 57 14.45 4.16 -20.13
N SER A 58 15.13 3.97 -21.26
CA SER A 58 16.08 2.86 -21.48
C SER A 58 17.34 2.94 -20.62
N HIS A 59 17.61 4.10 -20.01
CA HIS A 59 18.73 4.30 -19.09
C HIS A 59 18.34 4.19 -17.61
N ASP A 60 17.04 4.10 -17.30
CA ASP A 60 16.51 4.06 -15.94
C ASP A 60 16.29 2.62 -15.47
N GLN A 61 17.20 2.13 -14.63
CA GLN A 61 17.18 0.75 -14.11
C GLN A 61 15.91 0.43 -13.32
N ALA A 62 15.34 1.41 -12.60
CA ALA A 62 14.12 1.19 -11.81
C ALA A 62 12.91 0.95 -12.72
N ARG A 63 12.84 1.69 -13.84
CA ARG A 63 11.75 1.54 -14.82
C ARG A 63 11.87 0.28 -15.66
N ILE A 64 13.09 -0.13 -16.00
CA ILE A 64 13.33 -1.40 -16.69
C ILE A 64 12.89 -2.57 -15.81
N SER A 65 13.27 -2.54 -14.53
CA SER A 65 12.86 -3.55 -13.55
C SER A 65 11.34 -3.57 -13.40
N GLY A 66 10.70 -2.40 -13.26
CA GLY A 66 9.23 -2.30 -13.15
C GLY A 66 8.49 -2.84 -14.38
N ALA A 67 8.99 -2.57 -15.59
CA ALA A 67 8.39 -3.11 -16.81
C ALA A 67 8.54 -4.63 -16.92
N PHE A 68 9.63 -5.20 -16.40
CA PHE A 68 9.83 -6.65 -16.32
C PHE A 68 8.83 -7.30 -15.35
N PHE A 69 8.59 -6.69 -14.19
CA PHE A 69 7.59 -7.17 -13.22
C PHE A 69 6.14 -6.99 -13.66
N ALA A 70 5.87 -6.07 -14.59
CA ALA A 70 4.54 -5.89 -15.18
C ALA A 70 4.18 -6.98 -16.20
N GLN A 71 5.10 -7.89 -16.51
CA GLN A 71 4.86 -9.08 -17.33
C GLN A 71 4.56 -10.28 -16.42
N GLU A 72 3.76 -11.24 -16.90
CA GLU A 72 3.34 -12.41 -16.11
C GLU A 72 4.56 -13.16 -15.54
N GLU A 73 5.60 -13.34 -16.33
CA GLU A 73 6.83 -14.04 -15.93
C GLU A 73 7.61 -13.28 -14.83
N GLY A 74 7.57 -11.95 -14.82
CA GLY A 74 8.18 -11.16 -13.77
C GLY A 74 7.43 -11.26 -12.45
N SER A 75 6.09 -11.32 -12.52
CA SER A 75 5.25 -11.54 -11.34
C SER A 75 5.43 -12.95 -10.76
N GLU A 76 5.64 -13.95 -11.62
CA GLU A 76 5.93 -15.33 -11.23
C GLU A 76 7.31 -15.46 -10.56
N LEU A 77 8.33 -14.79 -11.09
CA LEU A 77 9.66 -14.74 -10.45
C LEU A 77 9.62 -14.07 -9.07
N LEU A 78 8.84 -13.00 -8.92
CA LEU A 78 8.63 -12.38 -7.60
C LEU A 78 7.93 -13.35 -6.65
N ARG A 79 6.90 -14.06 -7.13
CA ARG A 79 6.18 -15.06 -6.34
C ARG A 79 7.09 -16.18 -5.86
N LEU A 80 7.90 -16.75 -6.76
CA LEU A 80 8.88 -17.79 -6.43
C LEU A 80 9.94 -17.26 -5.44
N SER A 81 10.40 -16.02 -5.61
CA SER A 81 11.34 -15.39 -4.67
C SER A 81 10.73 -15.18 -3.28
N LEU A 82 9.44 -14.81 -3.21
CA LEU A 82 8.72 -14.66 -1.94
C LEU A 82 8.44 -16.01 -1.28
N GLU A 83 8.15 -17.05 -2.04
CA GLU A 83 7.99 -18.42 -1.53
C GLU A 83 9.31 -18.93 -0.93
N GLN A 84 10.44 -18.73 -1.62
CA GLN A 84 11.77 -19.05 -1.08
C GLN A 84 12.12 -18.23 0.17
N ALA A 85 11.77 -16.94 0.19
CA ALA A 85 11.99 -16.06 1.33
C ALA A 85 11.14 -16.45 2.56
N LYS A 86 9.92 -16.97 2.38
CA LYS A 86 9.08 -17.47 3.48
C LYS A 86 9.69 -18.70 4.16
N THR A 87 10.36 -19.58 3.41
CA THR A 87 11.07 -20.74 3.97
C THR A 87 12.36 -20.37 4.71
N ARG A 88 12.97 -19.22 4.38
CA ARG A 88 14.10 -18.67 5.16
C ARG A 88 13.54 -17.82 6.29
N LYS A 89 13.48 -18.38 7.50
CA LYS A 89 13.27 -17.58 8.73
C LYS A 89 14.20 -16.36 8.68
N PRO A 90 13.69 -15.11 8.69
CA PRO A 90 14.56 -13.96 8.72
C PRO A 90 15.31 -13.98 10.04
N ASN A 91 16.64 -14.09 9.98
CA ASN A 91 17.50 -13.73 11.09
C ASN A 91 17.39 -12.21 11.21
N LEU A 92 16.38 -11.72 11.94
CA LEU A 92 16.24 -10.32 12.34
C LEU A 92 17.35 -9.99 13.34
N ARG A 93 18.59 -9.93 12.86
CA ARG A 93 19.63 -9.15 13.53
C ARG A 93 19.30 -7.70 13.24
N VAL A 94 18.68 -7.06 14.23
CA VAL A 94 18.58 -5.61 14.31
C VAL A 94 20.00 -5.07 14.20
N LEU A 95 20.35 -4.50 13.04
CA LEU A 95 21.58 -3.73 12.91
C LEU A 95 21.47 -2.54 13.87
N PRO A 96 22.49 -2.25 14.69
CA PRO A 96 22.48 -1.05 15.52
C PRO A 96 22.31 0.17 14.61
N THR A 97 21.30 0.96 14.90
CA THR A 97 21.03 2.24 14.25
C THR A 97 22.30 3.10 14.29
N PRO A 98 22.84 3.58 13.15
CA PRO A 98 23.94 4.52 13.19
C PRO A 98 23.48 5.82 13.88
N PRO A 99 24.34 6.49 14.68
CA PRO A 99 23.96 7.69 15.39
C PRO A 99 23.56 8.78 14.40
N ALA A 100 22.41 9.40 14.67
CA ALA A 100 21.83 10.47 13.86
C ALA A 100 22.81 11.65 13.73
N THR A 101 23.53 11.72 12.62
CA THR A 101 24.14 12.97 12.17
C THR A 101 23.01 13.90 11.76
N LYS A 102 22.92 15.04 12.47
CA LYS A 102 21.97 16.13 12.22
C LYS A 102 22.19 16.70 10.81
N GLU A 103 21.54 16.14 9.80
CA GLU A 103 21.34 16.83 8.53
C GLU A 103 20.27 17.91 8.76
N LYS A 104 20.68 19.17 8.61
CA LYS A 104 19.74 20.31 8.59
C LYS A 104 18.81 20.14 7.40
N PRO A 105 17.47 20.06 7.60
CA PRO A 105 16.54 19.95 6.49
C PRO A 105 16.56 21.21 5.64
N VAL A 106 16.71 21.05 4.32
CA VAL A 106 16.42 22.09 3.34
C VAL A 106 14.89 22.22 3.26
N GLU A 107 14.35 23.35 3.73
CA GLU A 107 12.92 23.67 3.68
C GLU A 107 12.51 23.98 2.24
N TRP A 108 11.80 23.04 1.62
CA TRP A 108 10.97 23.34 0.46
C TRP A 108 9.63 23.88 0.97
N PRO A 109 9.14 25.05 0.48
CA PRO A 109 7.83 25.54 0.88
C PRO A 109 6.76 24.67 0.23
N ALA A 110 6.32 23.63 0.95
CA ALA A 110 5.20 22.80 0.54
C ALA A 110 3.90 23.60 0.70
N ALA A 111 3.14 23.72 -0.40
CA ALA A 111 1.78 24.21 -0.37
C ALA A 111 0.99 23.42 0.69
N LYS A 112 0.46 24.14 1.67
CA LYS A 112 -0.31 23.61 2.79
C LYS A 112 -1.54 22.87 2.24
N ALA A 113 -1.48 21.54 2.21
CA ALA A 113 -2.65 20.72 1.91
C ALA A 113 -3.76 21.10 2.91
N PRO A 114 -5.02 21.25 2.47
CA PRO A 114 -6.12 21.53 3.37
C PRO A 114 -6.15 20.43 4.44
N GLN A 115 -6.12 20.83 5.71
CA GLN A 115 -6.31 19.90 6.81
C GLN A 115 -7.71 19.29 6.62
N GLU A 116 -7.77 18.01 6.25
CA GLU A 116 -8.98 17.23 6.41
C GLU A 116 -9.32 17.30 7.89
N THR A 117 -10.30 18.13 8.22
CA THR A 117 -10.91 18.19 9.53
C THR A 117 -11.62 16.86 9.74
N VAL A 118 -10.87 15.87 10.19
CA VAL A 118 -11.45 14.65 10.74
C VAL A 118 -12.39 15.09 11.84
N PRO A 119 -13.70 14.83 11.72
CA PRO A 119 -14.66 15.27 12.72
C PRO A 119 -14.31 14.61 14.06
N ASP A 120 -14.47 15.35 15.17
CA ASP A 120 -14.17 14.90 16.54
C ASP A 120 -14.90 13.59 16.93
N GLN A 121 -15.97 13.27 16.19
CA GLN A 121 -16.76 12.06 16.33
C GLN A 121 -17.18 11.53 14.95
N VAL A 122 -17.00 10.23 14.73
CA VAL A 122 -17.49 9.50 13.55
C VAL A 122 -18.49 8.45 14.03
N GLY A 123 -19.76 8.83 14.05
CA GLY A 123 -20.85 8.01 14.59
C GLY A 123 -20.59 7.64 16.05
N GLU A 124 -20.34 6.36 16.29
CA GLU A 124 -20.10 5.78 17.62
C GLU A 124 -18.64 5.92 18.12
N LEU A 125 -17.71 6.37 17.26
CA LEU A 125 -16.29 6.54 17.61
C LEU A 125 -15.92 8.01 17.89
N VAL A 126 -15.29 8.25 19.03
CA VAL A 126 -14.57 9.50 19.32
C VAL A 126 -13.20 9.44 18.66
N THR A 127 -12.98 10.22 17.59
CA THR A 127 -11.78 10.12 16.74
C THR A 127 -10.53 10.71 17.37
N ARG A 128 -10.68 11.48 18.46
CA ARG A 128 -9.56 12.15 19.14
C ARG A 128 -8.51 11.14 19.61
N GLY A 129 -7.36 11.17 18.94
CA GLY A 129 -6.18 10.35 19.25
C GLY A 129 -6.11 9.01 18.51
N PHE A 130 -7.15 8.63 17.76
CA PHE A 130 -7.08 7.51 16.82
C PHE A 130 -6.43 7.95 15.51
N LYS A 131 -5.63 7.07 14.91
CA LYS A 131 -5.08 7.27 13.56
C LYS A 131 -5.97 6.55 12.55
N PRO A 132 -6.42 7.22 11.47
CA PRO A 132 -7.13 6.55 10.40
C PRO A 132 -6.18 5.55 9.71
N SER A 133 -6.65 4.32 9.49
CA SER A 133 -5.87 3.23 8.89
C SER A 133 -6.55 2.62 7.65
N GLY A 134 -7.68 3.18 7.22
CA GLY A 134 -8.49 2.76 6.07
C GLY A 134 -9.91 3.33 6.14
N GLU A 135 -10.73 3.06 5.14
CA GLU A 135 -12.15 3.46 5.15
C GLU A 135 -12.88 2.78 6.32
N GLY A 136 -13.36 3.59 7.28
CA GLY A 136 -14.02 3.08 8.49
C GLY A 136 -13.08 2.37 9.48
N VAL A 137 -11.77 2.38 9.27
CA VAL A 137 -10.81 1.67 10.15
C VAL A 137 -9.93 2.67 10.90
N TRP A 138 -9.91 2.52 12.22
CA TRP A 138 -9.20 3.40 13.13
C TRP A 138 -8.27 2.61 14.02
N ARG A 139 -7.08 3.15 14.29
CA ARG A 139 -6.05 2.51 15.09
C ARG A 139 -5.66 3.36 16.29
N SER A 140 -5.66 2.77 17.48
CA SER A 140 -5.18 3.41 18.70
C SER A 140 -3.65 3.42 18.80
N PRO A 141 -3.06 4.29 19.63
CA PRO A 141 -1.63 4.28 19.93
C PRO A 141 -1.09 2.92 20.43
N GLN A 142 -1.87 2.16 21.21
CA GLN A 142 -1.47 0.81 21.67
C GLN A 142 -1.78 -0.30 20.67
N GLY A 143 -2.28 0.03 19.48
CA GLY A 143 -2.47 -0.92 18.38
C GLY A 143 -3.83 -1.60 18.35
N VAL A 144 -4.82 -1.10 19.09
CA VAL A 144 -6.23 -1.54 18.98
C VAL A 144 -6.79 -1.07 17.65
N ILE A 145 -7.45 -1.96 16.91
CA ILE A 145 -8.09 -1.66 15.64
C ILE A 145 -9.60 -1.61 15.87
N VAL A 146 -10.21 -0.48 15.54
CA VAL A 146 -11.67 -0.26 15.58
C VAL A 146 -12.16 -0.19 14.15
N ARG A 147 -13.12 -1.05 13.80
CA ARG A 147 -13.79 -1.05 12.49
C ARG A 147 -15.21 -0.53 12.65
N LEU A 148 -15.53 0.46 11.85
CA LEU A 148 -16.85 1.04 11.69
C LEU A 148 -17.44 0.54 10.37
N ARG A 149 -18.73 0.20 10.38
CA ARG A 149 -19.49 -0.13 9.17
C ARG A 149 -20.45 1.01 8.86
N ARG A 150 -20.54 1.37 7.59
CA ARG A 150 -21.51 2.35 7.11
C ARG A 150 -22.91 1.74 7.15
N HIS A 151 -23.80 2.34 7.93
CA HIS A 151 -25.21 1.99 8.02
C HIS A 151 -26.04 3.19 7.54
N GLY A 152 -26.34 3.24 6.25
CA GLY A 152 -27.00 4.39 5.60
C GLY A 152 -26.11 5.63 5.55
N LYS A 153 -26.52 6.70 6.25
CA LYS A 153 -25.75 7.96 6.37
C LYS A 153 -24.82 7.99 7.59
N GLU A 154 -24.90 7.00 8.47
CA GLU A 154 -24.16 6.97 9.75
C GLU A 154 -23.15 5.83 9.80
N TRP A 155 -22.14 5.98 10.65
CA TRP A 155 -21.11 4.97 10.91
C TRP A 155 -21.40 4.29 12.25
N ARG A 156 -21.52 2.96 12.25
CA ARG A 156 -21.76 2.16 13.45
C ARG A 156 -20.57 1.29 13.79
N PHE A 157 -20.32 1.09 15.08
CA PHE A 157 -19.30 0.16 15.55
C PHE A 157 -19.64 -1.25 15.06
N ALA A 158 -18.67 -1.90 14.42
CA ALA A 158 -18.82 -3.25 13.91
C ALA A 158 -17.93 -4.24 14.64
N GLU A 159 -16.66 -3.88 14.84
CA GLU A 159 -15.67 -4.80 15.40
C GLU A 159 -14.54 -4.04 16.10
N LEU A 160 -14.03 -4.62 17.18
CA LEU A 160 -12.77 -4.24 17.81
C LEU A 160 -11.83 -5.44 17.77
N VAL A 161 -10.63 -5.24 17.20
CA VAL A 161 -9.56 -6.24 17.14
C VAL A 161 -8.39 -5.74 17.99
N PHE A 162 -8.02 -6.54 18.98
CA PHE A 162 -6.88 -6.28 19.83
C PHE A 162 -6.17 -7.58 20.16
N GLU A 163 -4.85 -7.58 20.00
CA GLU A 163 -4.00 -8.70 20.37
C GLU A 163 -3.50 -8.48 21.81
N GLY A 164 -4.32 -8.91 22.78
CA GLY A 164 -4.03 -8.75 24.21
C GLY A 164 -5.22 -9.09 25.09
N GLU A 165 -5.09 -8.76 26.37
CA GLU A 165 -6.18 -8.97 27.34
C GLU A 165 -7.34 -8.00 27.08
N VAL A 166 -8.55 -8.56 27.03
CA VAL A 166 -9.79 -7.80 26.95
C VAL A 166 -10.54 -7.97 28.26
N VAL A 167 -10.75 -6.88 28.99
CA VAL A 167 -11.50 -6.88 30.24
C VAL A 167 -12.94 -6.50 29.95
N ALA A 168 -13.85 -7.44 30.18
CA ALA A 168 -15.29 -7.21 30.09
C ALA A 168 -15.87 -6.99 31.50
N THR A 169 -16.50 -5.84 31.72
CA THR A 169 -17.14 -5.49 32.99
C THR A 169 -18.63 -5.30 32.76
N ARG A 170 -19.45 -6.11 33.43
CA ARG A 170 -20.91 -5.91 33.45
C ARG A 170 -21.23 -4.77 34.43
N GLY A 171 -21.87 -3.73 33.94
CA GLY A 171 -22.46 -2.65 34.74
C GLY A 171 -23.98 -2.65 34.64
N ASP A 172 -24.60 -1.65 35.26
CA ASP A 172 -26.07 -1.51 35.29
C ASP A 172 -26.65 -1.21 33.90
N ASP A 173 -25.92 -0.46 33.07
CA ASP A 173 -26.32 -0.06 31.71
C ASP A 173 -25.83 -1.02 30.60
N GLY A 174 -25.25 -2.17 30.96
CA GLY A 174 -24.80 -3.20 30.01
C GLY A 174 -23.33 -3.61 30.13
N LEU A 175 -22.75 -4.09 29.03
CA LEU A 175 -21.40 -4.63 28.98
C LEU A 175 -20.39 -3.56 28.56
N ARG A 176 -19.47 -3.21 29.45
CA ARG A 176 -18.32 -2.35 29.15
C ARG A 176 -17.12 -3.20 28.78
N LEU A 177 -16.47 -2.91 27.66
CA LEU A 177 -15.29 -3.64 27.21
C LEU A 177 -14.06 -2.72 27.25
N LYS A 178 -12.93 -3.25 27.72
CA LYS A 178 -11.64 -2.57 27.72
C LYS A 178 -10.63 -3.42 26.95
N ALA A 179 -10.00 -2.83 25.96
CA ALA A 179 -8.97 -3.46 25.15
C ALA A 179 -7.81 -2.47 25.02
N GLY A 180 -6.70 -2.73 25.71
CA GLY A 180 -5.55 -1.83 25.74
C GLY A 180 -5.89 -0.42 26.23
N ASP A 181 -5.79 0.56 25.33
CA ASP A 181 -6.11 1.98 25.54
C ASP A 181 -7.50 2.38 25.05
N VAL A 182 -8.32 1.43 24.59
CA VAL A 182 -9.69 1.68 24.11
C VAL A 182 -10.72 1.18 25.12
N GLU A 183 -11.73 2.01 25.37
CA GLU A 183 -12.91 1.69 26.16
C GLU A 183 -14.15 1.76 25.28
N LEU A 184 -14.97 0.71 25.36
CA LEU A 184 -16.29 0.59 24.75
C LEU A 184 -17.32 0.68 25.88
N ALA A 185 -18.17 1.71 25.85
CA ALA A 185 -19.28 1.88 26.78
C ALA A 185 -20.61 1.70 26.05
N PRO A 186 -21.58 0.97 26.62
CA PRO A 186 -22.93 0.93 26.06
C PRO A 186 -23.60 2.31 26.23
N THR A 187 -24.36 2.73 25.23
CA THR A 187 -25.20 3.94 25.23
C THR A 187 -26.61 3.58 24.78
N ASP A 188 -27.58 4.47 25.03
CA ASP A 188 -29.01 4.19 24.74
C ASP A 188 -29.27 3.77 23.27
N ASP A 189 -28.46 4.25 22.33
CA ASP A 189 -28.59 4.01 20.89
C ASP A 189 -27.47 3.15 20.27
N GLY A 190 -26.57 2.55 21.07
CA GLY A 190 -25.49 1.71 20.57
C GLY A 190 -24.27 1.60 21.50
N PHE A 191 -23.10 1.91 20.97
CA PHE A 191 -21.85 1.90 21.73
C PHE A 191 -21.09 3.21 21.54
N GLU A 192 -20.41 3.68 22.58
CA GLU A 192 -19.41 4.74 22.48
C GLU A 192 -18.01 4.14 22.56
N VAL A 193 -17.20 4.37 21.52
CA VAL A 193 -15.81 3.93 21.44
C VAL A 193 -14.89 5.12 21.67
N ARG A 194 -14.03 5.06 22.69
CA ARG A 194 -13.10 6.16 23.01
C ARG A 194 -11.75 5.67 23.51
N LEU A 195 -10.73 6.52 23.36
CA LEU A 195 -9.46 6.30 24.04
C LEU A 195 -9.60 6.60 25.54
N ARG A 196 -9.03 5.72 26.35
CA ARG A 196 -8.87 5.95 27.78
C ARG A 196 -7.93 7.14 27.95
N LYS A 197 -8.41 8.18 28.64
CA LYS A 197 -7.50 9.23 29.16
C LYS A 197 -6.57 8.56 30.17
N LYS A 198 -5.26 8.57 29.87
CA LYS A 198 -4.25 8.28 30.89
C LYS A 198 -4.43 9.35 32.00
N PRO A 199 -4.51 8.96 33.28
CA PRO A 199 -4.43 9.91 34.38
C PRO A 199 -3.08 10.62 34.38
#